data_AF-R9J9Y9-F1
#
_entry.id   AF-R9J9Y9-F1
#
_cell.length_a   1.000
_cell.length_b   1.000
_cell.length_c   1.000
_cell.angle_alpha   90.00
_cell.angle_beta   90.00
_cell.angle_gamma   90.00
#
_symmetry.space_group_name_H-M   'P 1'
#
loop_
_entity.id
_entity.type
_entity.pdbx_description
1 polymer ?
#
loop_
_entity_poly.entity_id
_entity_poly.type
_entity_poly.pdbx_seq_one_letter_code
_entity_poly.pdbx_strand_id
1 'polypeptide(L)' 'MCKIRCPLCRKRICDLIAIAEGRTVVRIRCPHCGRTVRLEWLIQTSLKTK' A
#
# COMPACT_ATOMS: atom_id res chain seq x y z
N MET A 1 6.84 6.33 3.77
CA MET A 1 5.45 6.54 3.29
C MET A 1 5.40 6.24 1.81
N CYS A 2 4.50 5.36 1.37
CA CYS A 2 4.39 4.93 -0.03
C CYS A 2 3.01 5.28 -0.59
N LYS A 3 2.95 5.91 -1.78
CA LYS A 3 1.68 6.24 -2.45
C LYS A 3 1.13 5.00 -3.16
N ILE A 4 -0.07 4.56 -2.79
CA ILE A 4 -0.69 3.39 -3.40
C ILE A 4 -1.61 3.82 -4.54
N ARG A 5 -1.39 3.25 -5.72
CA ARG A 5 -2.24 3.42 -6.89
C ARG A 5 -3.01 2.15 -7.18
N CYS A 6 -4.24 2.30 -7.68
CA CYS A 6 -5.01 1.16 -8.15
C CYS A 6 -4.32 0.54 -9.37
N PRO A 7 -4.02 -0.77 -9.36
CA PRO A 7 -3.40 -1.41 -10.52
C PRO A 7 -4.32 -1.41 -11.76
N LEU A 8 -5.64 -1.23 -11.57
CA LEU A 8 -6.64 -1.29 -12.64
C LEU A 8 -6.91 0.07 -13.28
N CYS A 9 -7.12 1.12 -12.48
CA CYS A 9 -7.45 2.46 -12.99
C CYS A 9 -6.35 3.49 -12.81
N ARG A 10 -5.21 3.10 -12.22
CA ARG A 10 -4.00 3.92 -11.97
C ARG A 10 -4.21 5.17 -11.08
N LYS A 11 -5.44 5.49 -10.69
CA LYS A 11 -5.74 6.55 -9.72
C LYS A 11 -5.24 6.17 -8.32
N ARG A 12 -4.89 7.18 -7.53
CA ARG A 12 -4.43 7.01 -6.15
C ARG A 12 -5.56 6.45 -5.29
N ILE A 13 -5.26 5.46 -4.45
CA ILE A 13 -6.23 4.89 -3.50
C ILE A 13 -6.00 5.51 -2.12
N CYS A 14 -4.78 5.38 -1.60
CA CYS A 14 -4.38 5.82 -0.27
C CYS A 14 -2.86 5.94 -0.19
N ASP A 15 -2.35 6.33 0.97
CA ASP A 15 -0.93 6.21 1.32
C ASP A 15 -0.74 5.09 2.35
N LEU A 16 0.34 4.33 2.21
CA LEU A 16 0.78 3.34 3.17
C LEU A 16 1.86 3.95 4.07
N ILE A 17 1.58 3.98 5.37
CA ILE A 17 2.52 4.38 6.41
C ILE A 17 2.89 3.11 7.18
N ALA A 18 4.16 2.71 7.06
CA ALA A 18 4.72 1.58 7.79
C ALA A 18 5.34 2.08 9.10
N ILE A 19 4.94 1.47 10.23
CA ILE A 19 5.49 1.74 11.56
C ILE A 19 6.38 0.61 12.09
N ALA A 20 6.36 -0.55 11.44
CA ALA A 20 7.14 -1.74 11.78
C ALA A 20 7.45 -2.55 10.51
N GLU A 21 8.47 -3.39 10.57
CA GLU A 21 8.83 -4.32 9.49
C GLU A 21 7.87 -5.49 9.39
N GLY A 22 7.76 -6.06 8.20
CA GLY A 22 7.04 -7.31 7.99
C GLY A 22 6.39 -7.43 6.63
N ARG A 23 5.59 -8.47 6.46
CA ARG A 23 4.74 -8.66 5.28
C ARG A 23 3.35 -8.15 5.59
N THR A 24 2.79 -7.34 4.70
CA THR A 24 1.40 -6.88 4.80
C THR A 24 0.65 -7.19 3.53
N VAL A 25 -0.59 -7.66 3.71
CA VAL A 25 -1.54 -7.90 2.63
C VAL A 25 -2.78 -7.08 2.92
N VAL A 26 -3.12 -6.17 2.02
CA VAL A 26 -4.30 -5.31 2.17
C VAL A 26 -5.25 -5.58 1.02
N ARG A 27 -6.52 -5.82 1.36
CA ARG A 27 -7.63 -5.81 0.41
C ARG A 27 -8.37 -4.50 0.55
N ILE A 28 -8.40 -3.72 -0.52
CA ILE A 28 -9.02 -2.40 -0.51
C ILE A 28 -9.91 -2.22 -1.74
N ARG A 29 -11.08 -1.61 -1.53
CA ARG A 29 -11.96 -1.20 -2.63
C ARG A 29 -11.47 0.13 -3.18
N CYS A 30 -11.18 0.19 -4.47
CA CYS A 30 -10.78 1.45 -5.09
C CYS A 30 -11.99 2.40 -5.14
N PRO A 31 -11.89 3.63 -4.60
CA PRO A 31 -13.00 4.58 -4.60
C PRO A 31 -13.34 5.10 -6.01
N HIS A 32 -12.42 4.93 -6.96
CA HIS A 32 -12.59 5.49 -8.31
C HIS A 32 -13.14 4.52 -9.36
N CYS A 33 -12.83 3.23 -9.27
CA CYS A 33 -13.34 2.23 -10.21
C CYS A 33 -14.24 1.17 -9.55
N GLY A 34 -14.42 1.25 -8.22
CA GLY A 34 -15.31 0.36 -7.46
C GLY A 34 -14.80 -1.07 -7.27
N ARG A 35 -13.71 -1.47 -7.93
CA ARG A 35 -13.14 -2.83 -7.84
C ARG A 35 -12.30 -3.01 -6.58
N THR A 36 -12.38 -4.20 -5.99
CA THR A 36 -11.53 -4.62 -4.87
C THR A 36 -10.21 -5.15 -5.40
N VAL A 37 -9.10 -4.65 -4.87
CA VAL A 37 -7.74 -5.08 -5.23
C VAL A 37 -7.03 -5.66 -4.01
N ARG A 38 -6.24 -6.71 -4.23
CA ARG A 38 -5.33 -7.29 -3.25
C ARG A 38 -3.94 -6.74 -3.53
N LEU A 39 -3.31 -6.18 -2.53
CA LEU A 39 -1.99 -5.59 -2.62
C LEU A 39 -1.10 -6.18 -1.54
N GLU A 40 0.13 -6.50 -1.91
CA GLU A 40 1.09 -7.18 -1.04
C GLU A 40 2.39 -6.40 -1.03
N TRP A 41 2.94 -6.21 0.17
CA TRP A 41 4.21 -5.53 0.34
C TRP A 41 5.08 -6.27 1.35
N LEU A 42 6.37 -6.30 1.06
CA LEU A 42 7.40 -6.54 2.05
C LEU A 42 7.85 -5.16 2.57
N ILE A 43 7.47 -4.84 3.79
CA ILE A 43 7.91 -3.65 4.49
C ILE A 43 9.27 -3.95 5.10
N GLN A 44 10.31 -3.33 4.54
CA GLN A 44 11.63 -3.25 5.16
C GLN A 44 11.74 -1.84 5.73
N THR A 45 11.91 -1.71 7.05
CA THR A 45 12.24 -0.42 7.62
C THR A 45 13.74 -0.26 7.52
N SER A 46 14.20 0.58 6.60
CA SER A 46 15.54 1.14 6.72
C SER A 46 15.55 2.14 7.87
N LEU A 47 15.33 1.66 9.10
CA LEU A 47 15.72 2.38 10.30
C LEU A 47 17.25 2.42 10.25
N LYS A 48 17.80 3.46 9.61
CA LYS A 48 19.13 3.94 9.96
C LYS A 48 19.03 4.39 11.41
N THR A 49 19.37 3.49 12.33
CA THR A 49 19.77 3.84 13.69
C THR A 49 20.88 4.87 13.53
N LYS A 50 20.57 6.12 13.88
CA LYS A 50 21.55 7.21 13.91
C LYS A 50 22.07 7.34 15.33
#